data_AF-A0A2N2S897-F1
#
_entry.id   AF-A0A2N2S897-F1
#
_cell.length_a   1.000
_cell.length_b   1.000
_cell.length_c   1.000
_cell.angle_alpha   90.00
_cell.angle_beta   90.00
_cell.angle_gamma   90.00
#
_symmetry.space_group_name_H-M   'P 1'
#
loop_
_entity.id
_entity.type
_entity.pdbx_description
1 polymer ?
#
loop_
_entity_poly.entity_id
_entity_poly.type
_entity_poly.pdbx_seq_one_letter_code
_entity_poly.pdbx_strand_id
1 'polypeptide(L)'
;MAGALIIVLTKTNPAMIAKNEVFRSGMIAVVAVFGVAWMADTVFEANLPGIKAALADVVTTQPWTYALALLIVSKLVNSQAAAISAMVPLALSIGVPPGYVVAFSAAAYGYYILPTYPSDLAAIQFDRSGTTSIGKYVVNHSFILPGLIGVFSSCVFGYMLATARGLV
;
A
#
# COMPACT_ATOMS: atom_id res chain seq x y z
N MET A 1 -0.61 2.22 21.96
CA MET A 1 0.10 2.14 23.26
C MET A 1 -0.34 3.24 24.24
N ALA A 2 -0.33 4.53 23.86
CA ALA A 2 -0.74 5.62 24.75
C ALA A 2 -2.15 5.44 25.37
N GLY A 3 -3.16 5.07 24.58
CA GLY A 3 -4.52 4.82 25.10
C GLY A 3 -4.61 3.68 26.12
N ALA A 4 -3.80 2.62 25.94
CA ALA A 4 -3.74 1.53 26.90
C ALA A 4 -3.09 1.97 28.22
N LEU A 5 -2.02 2.78 28.15
CA LEU A 5 -1.38 3.36 29.33
C LEU A 5 -2.30 4.31 30.08
N ILE A 6 -3.09 5.13 29.39
CA ILE A 6 -4.09 6.02 30.03
C ILE A 6 -5.11 5.20 30.82
N ILE A 7 -5.63 4.11 30.25
CA ILE A 7 -6.60 3.24 30.95
C ILE A 7 -5.97 2.58 32.19
N VAL A 8 -4.71 2.15 32.11
CA VAL A 8 -4.03 1.45 33.21
C VAL A 8 -3.55 2.41 34.32
N LEU A 9 -3.06 3.59 33.95
CA LEU A 9 -2.42 4.53 34.87
C LEU A 9 -3.37 5.58 35.46
N THR A 10 -4.58 5.70 34.92
CA THR A 10 -5.58 6.69 35.38
C THR A 10 -6.88 6.01 35.81
N LYS A 11 -7.74 6.72 36.55
CA LYS A 11 -9.07 6.25 36.96
C LYS A 11 -10.12 6.29 35.83
N THR A 12 -9.69 6.20 34.57
CA THR A 12 -10.58 6.28 33.41
C THR A 12 -11.42 5.00 33.34
N ASN A 13 -12.75 5.14 33.33
CA ASN A 13 -13.65 4.00 33.15
C ASN A 13 -13.75 3.61 31.67
N PRO A 14 -13.25 2.43 31.23
CA PRO A 14 -13.26 2.03 29.83
C PRO A 14 -14.68 1.92 29.25
N ALA A 15 -15.66 1.54 30.08
CA ALA A 15 -17.05 1.39 29.65
C ALA A 15 -17.68 2.72 29.20
N MET A 16 -17.17 3.86 29.69
CA MET A 16 -17.63 5.18 29.27
C MET A 16 -17.08 5.60 27.91
N ILE A 17 -15.91 5.07 27.52
CA ILE A 17 -15.29 5.37 26.21
C ILE A 17 -16.19 4.85 25.09
N ALA A 18 -16.62 3.58 25.17
CA ALA A 18 -17.47 2.97 24.14
C ALA A 18 -18.89 3.55 24.06
N LYS A 19 -19.35 4.22 25.14
CA LYS A 19 -20.68 4.82 25.22
C LYS A 19 -20.72 6.26 24.73
N ASN A 20 -19.59 6.95 24.63
CA ASN A 20 -19.57 8.34 24.21
C ASN A 20 -19.85 8.47 22.70
N GLU A 21 -20.41 9.63 22.31
CA GLU A 21 -20.84 9.88 20.94
C GLU A 21 -19.67 9.93 19.95
N VAL A 22 -18.50 10.43 20.40
CA VAL A 22 -17.29 10.53 19.56
C VAL A 22 -16.79 9.15 19.13
N PHE A 23 -16.71 8.20 20.06
CA PHE A 23 -16.28 6.84 19.81
C PHE A 23 -17.29 6.10 18.93
N ARG A 24 -18.60 6.23 19.20
CA ARG A 24 -19.64 5.60 18.37
C ARG A 24 -19.61 6.10 16.94
N SER A 25 -19.60 7.42 16.75
CA SER A 25 -19.51 8.03 15.42
C SER A 25 -18.21 7.64 14.71
N GLY A 26 -17.09 7.63 15.43
CA GLY A 26 -15.80 7.17 14.91
C GLY A 26 -15.81 5.71 14.47
N MET A 27 -16.40 4.81 15.26
CA MET A 27 -16.49 3.39 14.91
C MET A 27 -17.40 3.13 13.71
N ILE A 28 -18.52 3.85 13.57
CA ILE A 28 -19.38 3.75 12.39
C ILE A 28 -18.62 4.20 11.14
N ALA A 29 -17.90 5.33 11.21
CA ALA A 29 -17.09 5.81 10.11
C ALA A 29 -15.99 4.81 9.72
N VAL A 30 -15.31 4.23 10.71
CA VAL A 30 -14.30 3.17 10.51
C VAL A 30 -14.94 2.00 9.76
N VAL A 31 -16.02 1.42 10.26
CA VAL A 31 -16.66 0.24 9.61
C VAL A 31 -17.13 0.56 8.19
N ALA A 32 -17.71 1.74 7.96
CA ALA A 32 -18.19 2.15 6.64
C ALA A 32 -17.04 2.25 5.61
N VAL A 33 -15.91 2.86 5.99
CA VAL A 33 -14.78 3.01 5.06
C VAL A 33 -14.04 1.67 4.87
N PHE A 34 -13.86 0.90 5.93
CA PHE A 34 -13.25 -0.43 5.86
C PHE A 34 -14.07 -1.41 5.01
N GLY A 35 -15.41 -1.35 5.07
CA GLY A 35 -16.27 -2.22 4.26
C GLY A 35 -16.05 -2.03 2.76
N VAL A 36 -15.96 -0.77 2.30
CA VAL A 36 -15.67 -0.46 0.89
C VAL A 36 -14.29 -0.95 0.48
N ALA A 37 -13.27 -0.73 1.33
CA ALA A 37 -11.91 -1.22 1.09
C ALA A 37 -11.87 -2.76 0.95
N TRP A 38 -12.53 -3.48 1.85
CA TRP A 38 -12.54 -4.95 1.84
C TRP A 38 -13.24 -5.53 0.61
N MET A 39 -14.35 -4.93 0.18
CA MET A 39 -15.02 -5.35 -1.05
C MET A 39 -14.12 -5.19 -2.28
N ALA A 40 -13.39 -4.07 -2.38
CA ALA A 40 -12.42 -3.85 -3.45
C ALA A 40 -11.31 -4.91 -3.42
N ASP A 41 -10.72 -5.15 -2.24
CA ASP A 41 -9.66 -6.15 -2.06
C ASP A 41 -10.13 -7.56 -2.48
N THR A 42 -11.36 -7.94 -2.17
CA THR A 42 -11.92 -9.25 -2.54
C THR A 42 -12.04 -9.43 -4.07
N VAL A 43 -12.49 -8.39 -4.78
CA VAL A 43 -12.57 -8.42 -6.25
C VAL A 43 -11.18 -8.54 -6.86
N PHE A 44 -10.21 -7.79 -6.33
CA PHE A 44 -8.85 -7.85 -6.84
C PHE A 44 -8.17 -9.19 -6.56
N GLU A 45 -8.37 -9.75 -5.37
CA GLU A 45 -7.81 -11.06 -5.01
C GLU A 45 -8.34 -12.17 -5.93
N ALA A 46 -9.63 -12.15 -6.26
CA ALA A 46 -10.24 -13.09 -7.21
C ALA A 46 -9.66 -12.99 -8.64
N ASN A 47 -9.23 -11.79 -9.05
CA ASN A 47 -8.71 -11.53 -10.40
C ASN A 47 -7.17 -11.51 -10.47
N LEU A 48 -6.49 -11.57 -9.33
CA LEU A 48 -5.03 -11.46 -9.23
C LEU A 48 -4.27 -12.48 -10.08
N PRO A 49 -4.69 -13.75 -10.21
CA PRO A 49 -4.00 -14.71 -11.09
C PRO A 49 -3.96 -14.26 -12.55
N GLY A 50 -5.09 -13.74 -13.07
CA GLY A 50 -5.17 -13.23 -14.45
C GLY A 50 -4.29 -11.99 -14.65
N ILE A 51 -4.27 -11.09 -13.67
CA ILE A 51 -3.40 -9.90 -13.69
C ILE A 51 -1.92 -10.29 -13.70
N LYS A 52 -1.52 -11.27 -12.88
CA LYS A 52 -0.14 -11.77 -12.86
C LYS A 52 0.28 -12.37 -14.20
N ALA A 53 -0.61 -13.15 -14.84
CA ALA A 53 -0.34 -13.73 -16.16
C ALA A 53 -0.16 -12.64 -17.22
N ALA A 54 -1.06 -11.65 -17.26
CA ALA A 54 -0.97 -10.54 -18.22
C ALA A 54 0.31 -9.70 -18.02
N LEU A 55 0.73 -9.50 -16.77
CA LEU A 55 1.96 -8.76 -16.46
C LEU A 55 3.23 -9.56 -16.77
N ALA A 56 3.19 -10.89 -16.69
CA ALA A 56 4.36 -11.74 -16.96
C ALA A 56 4.87 -11.59 -18.40
N ASP A 57 3.97 -11.49 -19.39
CA ASP A 57 4.34 -11.33 -20.80
C ASP A 57 5.09 -10.00 -21.03
N VAL A 58 4.61 -8.92 -20.41
CA VAL A 58 5.24 -7.59 -20.50
C VAL A 58 6.61 -7.59 -19.82
N VAL A 59 6.71 -8.19 -18.63
CA VAL A 59 7.95 -8.25 -17.86
C VAL A 59 9.01 -9.10 -18.57
N THR A 60 8.61 -10.16 -19.26
CA THR A 60 9.53 -11.01 -20.04
C THR A 60 10.16 -10.24 -21.20
N THR A 61 9.36 -9.42 -21.90
CA THR A 61 9.86 -8.63 -23.03
C THR A 61 10.62 -7.38 -22.60
N GLN A 62 10.24 -6.79 -21.46
CA GLN A 62 10.78 -5.54 -20.95
C GLN A 62 10.99 -5.64 -19.43
N PRO A 63 12.15 -6.14 -18.96
CA PRO A 63 12.40 -6.42 -17.54
C PRO A 63 12.20 -5.22 -16.61
N TRP A 64 12.41 -3.99 -17.10
CA TRP A 64 12.20 -2.78 -16.31
C TRP A 64 10.73 -2.57 -15.88
N THR A 65 9.78 -3.14 -16.65
CA THR A 65 8.34 -3.08 -16.32
C THR A 65 7.98 -3.90 -15.08
N TYR A 66 8.91 -4.71 -14.56
CA TYR A 66 8.78 -5.36 -13.26
C TYR A 66 8.41 -4.38 -12.15
N ALA A 67 8.96 -3.15 -12.17
CA ALA A 67 8.60 -2.12 -11.20
C ALA A 67 7.09 -1.79 -11.23
N LEU A 68 6.53 -1.63 -12.43
CA LEU A 68 5.11 -1.32 -12.62
C LEU A 68 4.24 -2.51 -12.21
N ALA A 69 4.62 -3.72 -12.62
CA ALA A 69 3.92 -4.94 -12.26
C ALA A 69 3.91 -5.15 -10.73
N LEU A 70 5.05 -4.96 -10.07
CA LEU A 70 5.16 -5.06 -8.62
C LEU A 70 4.36 -3.97 -7.91
N LEU A 71 4.33 -2.74 -8.42
CA LEU A 71 3.55 -1.63 -7.86
C LEU A 71 2.05 -1.91 -7.92
N ILE A 72 1.56 -2.38 -9.07
CA ILE A 72 0.16 -2.76 -9.25
C ILE A 72 -0.18 -3.90 -8.30
N VAL A 73 0.56 -5.02 -8.37
CA VAL A 73 0.30 -6.19 -7.52
C VAL A 73 0.39 -5.86 -6.04
N SER A 74 1.35 -5.03 -5.62
CA SER A 74 1.47 -4.53 -4.26
C SER A 74 0.21 -3.82 -3.79
N LYS A 75 -0.32 -2.91 -4.62
CA LYS A 75 -1.54 -2.20 -4.28
C LYS A 75 -2.73 -3.16 -4.18
N LEU A 76 -2.86 -4.08 -5.13
CA LEU A 76 -4.00 -5.02 -5.20
C LEU A 76 -4.00 -6.03 -4.05
N VAL A 77 -2.83 -6.48 -3.61
CA VAL A 77 -2.68 -7.44 -2.51
C VAL A 77 -2.66 -6.76 -1.14
N ASN A 78 -2.50 -5.43 -1.11
CA ASN A 78 -2.48 -4.64 0.10
C ASN A 78 -1.45 -5.14 1.15
N SER A 79 -0.35 -5.79 0.72
CA SER A 79 0.76 -6.25 1.56
C SER A 79 2.11 -6.33 0.83
N GLN A 80 3.18 -5.79 1.43
CA GLN A 80 4.52 -5.68 0.78
C GLN A 80 5.14 -7.05 0.67
N ALA A 81 5.12 -7.74 1.81
CA ALA A 81 5.64 -9.08 1.93
C ALA A 81 4.89 -10.04 1.01
N ALA A 82 3.56 -9.95 0.94
CA ALA A 82 2.78 -10.84 0.07
C ALA A 82 3.02 -10.55 -1.42
N ALA A 83 3.12 -9.27 -1.80
CA ALA A 83 3.43 -8.89 -3.18
C ALA A 83 4.83 -9.35 -3.61
N ILE A 84 5.85 -9.13 -2.78
CA ILE A 84 7.22 -9.61 -3.03
C ILE A 84 7.24 -11.15 -3.08
N SER A 85 6.62 -11.82 -2.11
CA SER A 85 6.58 -13.29 -2.05
C SER A 85 5.89 -13.91 -3.26
N ALA A 86 4.92 -13.21 -3.85
CA ALA A 86 4.26 -13.65 -5.07
C ALA A 86 5.05 -13.32 -6.34
N MET A 87 5.58 -12.09 -6.45
CA MET A 87 6.14 -11.56 -7.69
C MET A 87 7.61 -11.92 -7.90
N VAL A 88 8.40 -12.06 -6.84
CA VAL A 88 9.83 -12.41 -6.98
C VAL A 88 10.01 -13.81 -7.57
N PRO A 89 9.38 -14.88 -7.06
CA PRO A 89 9.52 -16.21 -7.66
C PRO A 89 9.02 -16.24 -9.11
N LEU A 90 7.92 -15.54 -9.40
CA LEU A 90 7.39 -15.40 -10.75
C LEU A 90 8.40 -14.74 -11.68
N ALA A 91 8.92 -13.56 -11.31
CA ALA A 91 9.89 -12.81 -12.12
C ALA A 91 11.15 -13.63 -12.41
N LEU A 92 11.70 -14.32 -11.40
CA LEU A 92 12.86 -15.18 -11.59
C LEU A 92 12.55 -16.39 -12.49
N SER A 93 11.35 -16.97 -12.38
CA SER A 93 10.94 -18.12 -13.20
C SER A 93 10.80 -17.80 -14.69
N ILE A 94 10.49 -16.55 -15.03
CA ILE A 94 10.38 -16.04 -16.42
C ILE A 94 11.67 -15.38 -16.92
N GLY A 95 12.77 -15.47 -16.15
CA GLY A 95 14.11 -15.04 -16.57
C GLY A 95 14.44 -13.57 -16.30
N VAL A 96 13.69 -12.86 -15.45
CA VAL A 96 14.04 -11.49 -15.04
C VAL A 96 15.37 -11.50 -14.28
N PRO A 97 16.37 -10.70 -14.69
CA PRO A 97 17.63 -10.60 -13.95
C PRO A 97 17.41 -10.16 -12.49
N PRO A 98 18.01 -10.83 -11.49
CA PRO A 98 17.81 -10.50 -10.08
C PRO A 98 18.15 -9.03 -9.73
N GLY A 99 19.02 -8.38 -10.50
CA GLY A 99 19.32 -6.96 -10.32
C GLY A 99 18.07 -6.06 -10.46
N TYR A 100 17.17 -6.36 -11.41
CA TYR A 100 15.92 -5.62 -11.57
C TYR A 100 15.00 -5.80 -10.36
N VAL A 101 14.96 -7.02 -9.81
CA VAL A 101 14.15 -7.35 -8.64
C VAL A 101 14.60 -6.55 -7.42
N VAL A 102 15.91 -6.49 -7.17
CA VAL A 102 16.47 -5.74 -6.05
C VAL A 102 16.34 -4.23 -6.27
N ALA A 103 16.68 -3.75 -7.47
CA ALA A 103 16.62 -2.34 -7.84
C ALA A 103 15.23 -1.73 -7.66
N PHE A 104 14.17 -2.51 -7.92
CA PHE A 104 12.78 -2.05 -7.85
C PHE A 104 12.03 -2.57 -6.63
N SER A 105 12.73 -3.03 -5.60
CA SER A 105 12.11 -3.46 -4.33
C SER A 105 11.17 -2.39 -3.72
N ALA A 106 11.51 -1.11 -3.87
CA ALA A 106 10.67 0.00 -3.40
C ALA A 106 9.31 0.09 -4.11
N ALA A 107 9.17 -0.46 -5.33
CA ALA A 107 7.89 -0.56 -6.01
C ALA A 107 6.90 -1.49 -5.28
N ALA A 108 7.37 -2.33 -4.35
CA ALA A 108 6.50 -3.06 -3.45
C ALA A 108 5.71 -2.13 -2.51
N TYR A 109 5.97 -0.83 -2.46
CA TYR A 109 5.19 0.14 -1.68
C TYR A 109 4.07 0.81 -2.50
N GLY A 110 3.04 0.07 -2.90
CA GLY A 110 1.91 0.58 -3.68
C GLY A 110 0.70 1.05 -2.87
N TYR A 111 0.70 0.90 -1.54
CA TYR A 111 -0.48 1.16 -0.69
C TYR A 111 -1.05 2.56 -0.87
N TYR A 112 -0.16 3.54 -1.06
CA TYR A 112 -0.52 4.95 -1.19
C TYR A 112 -1.34 5.28 -2.44
N ILE A 113 -1.56 4.35 -3.37
CA ILE A 113 -2.29 4.63 -4.63
C ILE A 113 -3.81 4.66 -4.41
N LEU A 114 -4.32 3.78 -3.53
CA LEU A 114 -5.70 3.85 -3.05
C LEU A 114 -5.63 3.92 -1.53
N PRO A 115 -6.23 4.91 -0.88
CA PRO A 115 -6.14 5.13 0.56
C PRO A 115 -7.08 4.16 1.30
N THR A 116 -6.94 2.87 1.03
CA THR A 116 -7.71 1.77 1.63
C THR A 116 -7.03 1.24 2.90
N TYR A 117 -5.80 1.70 3.20
CA TYR A 117 -5.10 1.26 4.39
C TYR A 117 -5.67 1.93 5.65
N PRO A 118 -5.82 1.19 6.75
CA PRO A 118 -6.32 1.73 8.02
C PRO A 118 -5.57 2.97 8.51
N SER A 119 -4.24 2.98 8.30
CA SER A 119 -3.37 4.08 8.69
C SER A 119 -3.66 5.35 7.91
N ASP A 120 -3.99 5.24 6.62
CA ASP A 120 -4.25 6.37 5.74
C ASP A 120 -5.56 7.06 6.16
N LEU A 121 -6.58 6.24 6.43
CA LEU A 121 -7.88 6.69 6.90
C LEU A 121 -7.79 7.32 8.29
N ALA A 122 -7.03 6.69 9.20
CA ALA A 122 -6.77 7.26 10.51
C ALA A 122 -6.01 8.59 10.42
N ALA A 123 -5.02 8.70 9.54
CA ALA A 123 -4.28 9.93 9.32
C ALA A 123 -5.19 11.08 8.85
N ILE A 124 -6.13 10.80 7.93
CA ILE A 124 -7.14 11.78 7.50
C ILE A 124 -8.05 12.19 8.66
N GLN A 125 -8.55 11.22 9.44
CA GLN A 125 -9.49 11.50 10.54
C GLN A 125 -8.85 12.24 11.71
N PHE A 126 -7.56 12.02 11.96
CA PHE A 126 -6.83 12.69 13.04
C PHE A 126 -6.23 14.04 12.62
N ASP A 127 -6.18 14.34 11.32
CA ASP A 127 -5.67 15.62 10.85
C ASP A 127 -6.64 16.78 11.12
N ARG A 128 -6.39 17.49 12.22
CA ARG A 128 -7.15 18.68 12.61
C ARG A 128 -6.92 19.88 11.69
N SER A 129 -5.85 19.89 10.88
CA SER A 129 -5.58 20.98 9.94
C SER A 129 -6.42 20.89 8.66
N GLY A 130 -6.97 19.71 8.36
CA GLY A 130 -7.72 19.44 7.14
C GLY A 130 -6.85 19.39 5.87
N THR A 131 -5.52 19.36 6.00
CA THR A 131 -4.60 19.31 4.85
C THR A 131 -4.45 17.89 4.28
N THR A 132 -4.79 16.88 5.08
CA THR A 132 -4.84 15.46 4.71
C THR A 132 -6.27 15.08 4.40
N SER A 133 -6.57 14.86 3.11
CA SER A 133 -7.93 14.56 2.69
C SER A 133 -7.97 13.69 1.43
N ILE A 134 -9.15 13.10 1.19
CA ILE A 134 -9.52 12.49 -0.09
C ILE A 134 -10.40 13.51 -0.80
N GLY A 135 -10.01 13.89 -2.02
CA GLY A 135 -10.74 14.81 -2.88
C GLY A 135 -11.91 14.13 -3.61
N LYS A 136 -12.23 14.64 -4.81
CA LYS A 136 -13.39 14.18 -5.60
C LYS A 136 -13.30 12.70 -6.01
N TYR A 137 -12.10 12.15 -6.17
CA TYR A 137 -11.86 10.76 -6.60
C TYR A 137 -11.03 10.04 -5.54
N VAL A 138 -11.22 8.71 -5.41
CA VAL A 138 -10.49 7.88 -4.44
C VAL A 138 -8.97 7.97 -4.62
N VAL A 139 -8.51 8.14 -5.87
CA VAL A 139 -7.10 8.31 -6.23
C VAL A 139 -6.59 9.75 -6.07
N ASN A 140 -7.46 10.72 -5.77
CA ASN A 140 -7.07 12.11 -5.57
C ASN A 140 -6.98 12.38 -4.08
N HIS A 141 -5.83 12.12 -3.46
CA HIS A 141 -5.65 12.30 -2.02
C HIS A 141 -4.22 12.71 -1.67
N SER A 142 -4.03 13.23 -0.45
CA SER A 142 -2.78 13.86 0.00
C SER A 142 -1.55 12.93 0.00
N PHE A 143 -1.74 11.61 -0.04
CA PHE A 143 -0.64 10.63 -0.01
C PHE A 143 -0.04 10.31 -1.39
N ILE A 144 -0.72 10.67 -2.49
CA ILE A 144 -0.26 10.34 -3.85
C ILE A 144 1.11 10.94 -4.14
N LEU A 145 1.26 12.24 -3.91
CA LEU A 145 2.49 12.94 -4.28
C LEU A 145 3.69 12.47 -3.43
N PRO A 146 3.61 12.40 -2.08
CA PRO A 146 4.70 11.88 -1.27
C PRO A 146 5.06 10.42 -1.62
N GLY A 147 4.06 9.56 -1.81
CA GLY A 147 4.27 8.16 -2.15
C GLY A 147 4.93 7.99 -3.52
N LEU A 148 4.45 8.73 -4.52
CA LEU A 148 5.00 8.71 -5.87
C LEU A 148 6.45 9.18 -5.87
N ILE A 149 6.76 10.30 -5.21
CA ILE A 149 8.13 10.80 -5.11
C ILE A 149 9.04 9.74 -4.49
N GLY A 150 8.65 9.18 -3.33
CA GLY A 150 9.46 8.22 -2.60
C GLY A 150 9.71 6.93 -3.39
N VAL A 151 8.67 6.34 -3.98
CA VAL A 151 8.80 5.11 -4.79
C VAL A 151 9.57 5.38 -6.07
N PHE A 152 9.22 6.44 -6.80
CA PHE A 152 9.87 6.78 -8.05
C PHE A 152 11.37 7.04 -7.85
N SER A 153 11.74 7.91 -6.90
CA SER A 153 13.15 8.20 -6.65
C SER A 153 13.91 6.94 -6.23
N SER A 154 13.33 6.12 -5.35
CA SER A 154 13.98 4.89 -4.88
C SER A 154 14.22 3.90 -6.01
N CYS A 155 13.23 3.72 -6.90
CA CYS A 155 13.37 2.86 -8.08
C CYS A 155 14.40 3.39 -9.08
N VAL A 156 14.42 4.71 -9.34
CA VAL A 156 15.39 5.33 -10.25
C VAL A 156 16.82 5.15 -9.73
N PHE A 157 17.07 5.50 -8.46
CA PHE A 157 18.40 5.33 -7.86
C PHE A 157 18.78 3.85 -7.72
N GLY A 158 17.84 2.99 -7.35
CA GLY A 158 18.05 1.54 -7.28
C GLY A 158 18.49 0.97 -8.63
N TYR A 159 17.82 1.39 -9.71
CA TYR A 159 18.19 0.99 -11.08
C TYR A 159 19.55 1.54 -11.48
N MET A 160 19.82 2.83 -11.28
CA MET A 160 21.12 3.43 -11.58
C MET A 160 22.28 2.71 -10.87
N LEU A 161 22.09 2.36 -9.59
CA LEU A 161 23.07 1.61 -8.82
C LEU A 161 23.25 0.18 -9.34
N ALA A 162 22.17 -0.50 -9.70
CA ALA A 162 22.23 -1.83 -10.28
C ALA A 162 22.97 -1.83 -11.63
N THR A 163 22.68 -0.87 -12.52
CA THR A 163 23.35 -0.70 -13.81
C THR A 163 24.82 -0.38 -13.63
N ALA A 164 25.17 0.55 -12.73
CA ALA A 164 26.56 0.91 -12.45
C ALA A 164 27.39 -0.26 -11.90
N ARG A 165 26.73 -1.27 -11.32
CA ARG A 165 27.36 -2.49 -10.80
C ARG A 165 27.26 -3.69 -11.75
N GLY A 166 26.70 -3.52 -12.95
CA GLY A 166 26.53 -4.60 -13.93
C GLY A 166 25.56 -5.70 -13.50
N LEU A 167 24.57 -5.35 -12.66
CA LEU A 167 23.55 -6.29 -12.14
C LEU A 167 22.31 -6.39 -13.04
N VAL A 168 22.15 -5.46 -13.99
CA VAL A 168 21.04 -5.35 -14.95
C VAL A 168 21.55 -5.03 -16.34
#